data_AF-A0A950DN07-F1
#
_entry.id   AF-A0A950DN07-F1
#
_cell.length_a   1.000
_cell.length_b   1.000
_cell.length_c   1.000
_cell.angle_alpha   90.00
_cell.angle_beta   90.00
_cell.angle_gamma   90.00
#
_symmetry.space_group_name_H-M   'P 1'
#
loop_
_entity.id
_entity.type
_entity.pdbx_description
1 polymer ?
#
loop_
_entity_poly.entity_id
_entity_poly.type
_entity_poly.pdbx_seq_one_letter_code
_entity_poly.pdbx_strand_id
1 'polypeptide(L)'
;PVALASSGNTLYVANYGIADNGAVGEYNALTGAAINANLISGIYAPYALVVAAVPEPSSWWMAVSGAALLGVMRRKNTARDRHSLSNRFEDW
;
A
#
# COMPACT_ATOMS: atom_id res chain seq x y z
N PRO A 1 14.56 -24.26 -8.40
CA PRO A 1 13.70 -23.54 -7.41
C PRO A 1 13.44 -24.47 -6.21
N VAL A 2 13.44 -23.94 -5.00
CA VAL A 2 13.23 -24.72 -3.75
C VAL A 2 12.03 -24.28 -2.94
N ALA A 3 11.60 -23.03 -3.09
CA ALA A 3 10.37 -22.53 -2.49
C ALA A 3 9.70 -21.52 -3.43
N LEU A 4 8.38 -21.41 -3.30
CA LEU A 4 7.53 -20.50 -4.06
C LEU A 4 6.54 -19.84 -3.11
N ALA A 5 6.25 -18.56 -3.33
CA ALA A 5 5.18 -17.85 -2.65
C ALA A 5 4.50 -16.88 -3.63
N SER A 6 3.20 -16.65 -3.48
CA SER A 6 2.44 -15.78 -4.39
C SER A 6 1.66 -14.73 -3.61
N SER A 7 1.55 -13.52 -4.18
CA SER A 7 0.73 -12.44 -3.66
C SER A 7 0.09 -11.68 -4.82
N GLY A 8 -1.24 -11.68 -4.89
CA GLY A 8 -1.96 -11.07 -6.02
C GLY A 8 -1.49 -11.64 -7.36
N ASN A 9 -0.96 -10.78 -8.23
CA ASN A 9 -0.50 -11.14 -9.58
C ASN A 9 1.01 -11.40 -9.68
N THR A 10 1.68 -11.50 -8.53
CA THR A 10 3.13 -11.65 -8.41
C THR A 10 3.49 -13.02 -7.80
N LEU A 11 4.49 -13.66 -8.38
CA LEU A 11 5.07 -14.92 -7.94
C LEU A 11 6.53 -14.69 -7.52
N TYR A 12 6.87 -15.11 -6.30
CA TYR A 12 8.22 -15.09 -5.76
C TYR A 12 8.82 -16.49 -5.79
N VAL A 13 10.05 -16.60 -6.30
CA VAL A 13 10.73 -17.87 -6.51
C VAL A 13 12.07 -17.86 -5.78
N ALA A 14 12.25 -18.74 -4.79
CA ALA A 14 13.56 -18.99 -4.19
C ALA A 14 14.34 -19.97 -5.07
N ASN A 15 15.49 -19.50 -5.54
CA ASN A 15 16.49 -20.31 -6.19
C ASN A 15 17.55 -20.67 -5.17
N TYR A 16 17.72 -21.99 -4.97
CA TYR A 16 18.72 -22.52 -4.07
C TYR A 16 20.12 -22.17 -4.57
N GLY A 17 20.95 -21.71 -3.66
CA GLY A 17 22.37 -21.49 -3.90
C GLY A 17 23.15 -21.61 -2.60
N ILE A 18 24.43 -21.91 -2.73
CA ILE A 18 25.39 -22.04 -1.61
C ILE A 18 26.29 -20.79 -1.64
N ALA A 19 26.87 -20.42 -0.49
CA ALA A 19 27.51 -19.13 -0.28
C ALA A 19 26.51 -18.01 -0.62
N ASP A 20 26.79 -17.23 -1.66
CA ASP A 20 26.01 -16.04 -2.02
C ASP A 20 25.27 -16.21 -3.37
N ASN A 21 25.21 -17.43 -3.89
CA ASN A 21 24.57 -17.73 -5.18
C ASN A 21 23.06 -17.98 -5.08
N GLY A 22 22.48 -17.95 -3.88
CA GLY A 22 21.03 -18.05 -3.72
C GLY A 22 20.36 -16.71 -3.96
N ALA A 23 19.17 -16.76 -4.56
CA ALA A 23 18.41 -15.58 -4.90
C ALA A 23 16.91 -15.81 -4.83
N VAL A 24 16.16 -14.74 -4.63
CA VAL A 24 14.71 -14.70 -4.81
C VAL A 24 14.41 -13.85 -6.04
N GLY A 25 13.69 -14.43 -6.99
CA GLY A 25 13.20 -13.71 -8.17
C GLY A 25 11.71 -13.41 -8.06
N GLU A 26 11.30 -12.36 -8.76
CA GLU A 26 9.92 -11.89 -8.90
C GLU A 26 9.45 -12.08 -10.35
N TYR A 27 8.30 -12.71 -10.49
CA TYR A 27 7.72 -13.10 -11.78
C TYR A 27 6.23 -12.74 -11.82
N ASN A 28 5.72 -12.51 -13.01
CA ASN A 28 4.29 -12.42 -13.23
C ASN A 28 3.66 -13.81 -13.02
N ALA A 29 2.66 -13.90 -12.15
CA ALA A 29 2.04 -15.18 -11.80
C ALA A 29 1.25 -15.82 -12.96
N LEU A 30 0.81 -15.04 -13.95
CA LEU A 30 -0.01 -15.52 -15.06
C LEU A 30 0.82 -15.85 -16.31
N THR A 31 1.82 -15.03 -16.61
CA THR A 31 2.63 -15.19 -17.83
C THR A 31 3.98 -15.85 -17.57
N GLY A 32 4.42 -15.92 -16.32
CA GLY A 32 5.77 -16.39 -15.96
C GLY A 32 6.90 -15.43 -16.39
N ALA A 33 6.57 -14.27 -16.95
CA ALA A 33 7.56 -13.28 -17.34
C ALA A 33 8.29 -12.76 -16.09
N ALA A 34 9.62 -12.69 -16.16
CA ALA A 34 10.41 -12.12 -15.08
C ALA A 34 10.10 -10.62 -14.95
N ILE A 35 9.71 -10.21 -13.75
CA ILE A 35 9.59 -8.80 -13.38
C ILE A 35 10.96 -8.34 -12.87
N ASN A 36 11.53 -9.10 -11.92
CA ASN A 36 12.89 -8.93 -11.45
C ASN A 36 13.48 -10.27 -11.00
N ALA A 37 14.30 -10.89 -11.85
CA ALA A 37 14.90 -12.19 -11.55
C ALA A 37 15.84 -12.19 -10.34
N ASN A 38 16.31 -11.01 -9.90
CA ASN A 38 17.31 -10.85 -8.85
C ASN A 38 16.83 -9.89 -7.75
N LEU A 39 15.54 -9.99 -7.38
CA LEU A 39 14.92 -9.14 -6.35
C LEU A 39 15.70 -9.16 -5.03
N ILE A 40 16.13 -10.34 -4.59
CA ILE A 40 17.02 -10.51 -3.45
C ILE A 40 18.13 -11.47 -3.90
N SER A 41 19.39 -11.06 -3.76
CA SER A 41 20.56 -11.86 -4.12
C SER A 41 21.51 -11.99 -2.93
N GLY A 42 22.47 -12.92 -2.99
CA GLY A 42 23.45 -13.07 -1.91
C GLY A 42 22.92 -13.85 -0.71
N ILE A 43 21.97 -14.75 -0.93
CA ILE A 43 21.33 -15.51 0.16
C ILE A 43 21.91 -16.92 0.20
N TYR A 44 22.37 -17.34 1.38
CA TYR A 44 22.77 -18.73 1.58
C TYR A 44 21.56 -19.63 1.74
N ALA A 45 21.42 -20.62 0.84
CA ALA A 45 20.48 -21.73 0.91
C ALA A 45 19.05 -21.32 1.35
N PRO A 46 18.31 -20.55 0.54
CA PRO A 46 16.94 -20.15 0.88
C PRO A 46 15.98 -21.34 0.83
N TYR A 47 15.70 -21.98 1.97
CA TYR A 47 14.86 -23.18 2.04
C TYR A 47 13.35 -22.90 2.00
N ALA A 48 12.93 -21.73 2.48
CA ALA A 48 11.52 -21.40 2.60
C ALA A 48 11.26 -19.93 2.26
N LEU A 49 10.04 -19.67 1.78
CA LEU A 49 9.54 -18.35 1.44
C LEU A 49 8.09 -18.24 1.92
N VAL A 50 7.75 -17.11 2.50
CA VAL A 50 6.37 -16.77 2.86
C VAL A 50 6.12 -15.30 2.57
N VAL A 51 4.94 -14.98 2.04
CA VAL A 51 4.48 -13.60 1.97
C VAL A 51 3.68 -13.31 3.24
N ALA A 52 4.13 -12.34 4.02
CA ALA A 52 3.40 -11.89 5.18
C ALA A 52 2.28 -10.93 4.74
N ALA A 53 1.04 -11.23 5.11
CA ALA A 53 -0.03 -10.25 5.07
C ALA A 53 0.20 -9.26 6.22
N VAL A 54 0.66 -8.05 5.90
CA VAL A 54 0.77 -6.98 6.90
C VAL A 54 -0.65 -6.40 7.07
N PRO A 55 -1.31 -6.56 8.23
CA PRO A 55 -2.59 -5.91 8.46
C PRO A 55 -2.35 -4.41 8.43
N GLU A 56 -2.97 -3.70 7.50
CA GLU A 56 -2.72 -2.27 7.26
C GLU A 56 -2.83 -1.47 8.57
N PRO A 57 -1.73 -1.00 9.19
CA PRO A 57 -1.81 -0.36 10.51
C PRO A 57 -2.37 1.08 10.46
N SER A 58 -2.76 1.60 9.29
CA SER A 58 -2.92 3.05 9.11
C SER A 58 -3.98 3.49 8.08
N SER A 59 -4.50 2.63 7.22
CA SER A 59 -5.55 3.02 6.25
C SER A 59 -6.81 3.53 6.93
N TRP A 60 -7.18 2.92 8.06
CA TRP A 60 -8.37 3.31 8.80
C TRP A 60 -8.13 4.61 9.57
N TRP A 61 -6.93 4.82 10.10
CA TRP A 61 -6.59 6.09 10.76
C TRP A 61 -6.47 7.25 9.78
N MET A 62 -6.00 7.00 8.56
CA MET A 62 -6.01 8.00 7.49
C MET A 62 -7.43 8.32 7.02
N ALA A 63 -8.31 7.33 6.90
CA ALA A 63 -9.71 7.57 6.55
C ALA A 63 -10.45 8.38 7.61
N VAL A 64 -10.28 8.03 8.89
CA VAL A 64 -10.91 8.74 10.02
C VAL A 64 -10.38 10.17 10.14
N SER A 65 -9.07 10.35 10.05
CA SER A 65 -8.47 11.71 10.10
C SER A 65 -8.90 12.57 8.89
N GLY A 66 -8.97 11.99 7.70
CA GLY A 66 -9.49 12.65 6.50
C GLY A 66 -10.95 13.08 6.65
N ALA A 67 -11.82 12.21 7.16
CA ALA A 67 -13.23 12.53 7.40
C ALA A 67 -13.42 13.63 8.46
N ALA A 68 -12.62 13.59 9.54
CA ALA A 68 -12.62 14.63 10.57
C ALA A 68 -12.22 16.00 10.00
N LEU A 69 -11.15 16.05 9.19
CA LEU A 69 -10.72 17.28 8.51
C LEU A 69 -11.81 17.83 7.56
N LEU A 70 -12.44 16.97 6.76
CA LEU A 70 -13.54 17.36 5.87
C LEU A 70 -14.76 17.90 6.64
N GLY A 71 -15.10 17.29 7.77
CA GLY A 71 -16.16 17.77 8.66
C GLY A 71 -15.87 19.19 9.19
N VAL A 72 -14.63 19.44 9.61
CA VAL A 72 -14.19 20.78 10.07
C VAL A 72 -14.23 21.81 8.94
N MET A 73 -13.80 21.44 7.74
CA MET A 73 -13.84 22.32 6.56
C MET A 73 -15.27 22.69 6.17
N ARG A 74 -16.20 21.72 6.16
CA ARG A 74 -17.62 21.96 5.89
C ARG A 74 -18.26 22.91 6.91
N ARG A 75 -17.93 22.76 8.20
CA ARG A 75 -18.43 23.65 9.26
C ARG A 75 -18.03 25.11 9.06
N LYS A 76 -16.81 25.36 8.53
CA LYS A 76 -16.31 26.72 8.30
C LYS A 76 -16.99 27.41 7.12
N ASN A 77 -17.38 26.67 6.09
CA ASN A 77 -18.06 27.24 4.91
C ASN A 77 -19.50 27.66 5.24
N THR A 78 -20.26 26.83 5.97
CA THR A 78 -21.65 27.17 6.34
C THR A 78 -21.75 28.37 7.30
N ALA A 79 -20.74 28.60 8.13
CA ALA A 79 -20.71 29.78 9.02
C ALA A 79 -20.51 31.09 8.25
N ARG A 80 -19.74 31.07 7.15
CA ARG A 80 -19.56 32.23 6.25
C ARG A 80 -20.86 32.62 5.55
N ASP A 81 -21.64 31.64 5.12
CA ASP A 81 -22.91 31.90 4.42
C ASP A 81 -23.97 32.53 5.34
N ARG A 82 -23.92 32.25 6.65
CA ARG A 82 -24.85 32.88 7.61
C ARG A 82 -24.57 34.37 7.84
N HIS A 83 -23.30 34.76 7.85
CA HIS A 83 -22.89 36.16 8.00
C HIS A 83 -23.21 37.01 6.75
N SER A 84 -23.26 36.41 5.55
CA SER A 84 -23.66 37.15 4.34
C SER A 84 -25.17 37.36 4.25
N LEU A 85 -25.96 36.45 4.84
CA LEU A 85 -27.41 36.60 4.90
C LEU A 85 -27.85 37.63 5.94
N SER A 86 -27.17 37.74 7.09
CA SER A 86 -27.52 38.74 8.11
C SER A 86 -27.35 40.18 7.62
N ASN A 87 -26.30 40.46 6.85
CA ASN A 87 -26.05 41.81 6.31
C ASN A 87 -27.07 42.24 5.24
N ARG A 88 -27.84 41.31 4.65
CA ARG A 88 -28.84 41.63 3.62
C ARG A 88 -30.20 42.06 4.19
N PHE A 89 -30.40 41.95 5.50
CA PHE A 89 -31.67 42.29 6.16
C PHE A 89 -31.66 43.68 6.81
N GLU A 90 -30.56 44.45 6.70
CA GLU A 90 -30.46 45.80 7.28
C GLU A 90 -30.48 46.94 6.24
N ASP A 91 -30.71 46.63 4.96
CA ASP A 91 -30.71 47.61 3.85
C ASP A 91 -32.12 48.12 3.44
N TRP A 92 -33.11 48.19 4.34
CA TRP A 92 -34.48 48.72 4.08
C TRP A 92 -34.88 49.79 5.10
#